data_AF-A0A6P1TUR6-F1
#
_entry.id   AF-A0A6P1TUR6-F1
#
_cell.length_a   1.000
_cell.length_b   1.000
_cell.length_c   1.000
_cell.angle_alpha   90.00
_cell.angle_beta   90.00
_cell.angle_gamma   90.00
#
_symmetry.space_group_name_H-M   'P 1'
#
loop_
_entity.id
_entity.type
_entity.pdbx_description
1 polymer ?
#
loop_
_entity_poly.entity_id
_entity_poly.type
_entity_poly.pdbx_seq_one_letter_code
_entity_poly.pdbx_strand_id
1 'polypeptide(L)'
;MEYRYSNNKNFEDFASGRVIYNYKGITNFPARLAQEIFGRCLEYSNKKNDIGIYDCCCGGGYMLTILGFMNADIISEITGSDINPDAVTKAKTTWNYCMQTDLINVWNR
;
A
#
# COMPACT_ATOMS: atom_id res chain seq x y z
N MET A 1 1.06 -21.77 4.47
CA MET A 1 1.32 -21.31 3.09
C MET A 1 2.75 -20.84 3.02
N GLU A 2 3.49 -21.20 1.97
CA GLU A 2 4.87 -20.75 1.76
C GLU A 2 4.92 -19.43 0.98
N TYR A 3 5.87 -18.57 1.36
CA TYR A 3 6.16 -17.31 0.67
C TYR A 3 6.95 -17.57 -0.62
N ARG A 4 6.44 -17.11 -1.76
CA ARG A 4 7.06 -17.29 -3.09
C ARG A 4 7.64 -15.99 -3.65
N TYR A 5 7.02 -14.86 -3.34
CA TYR A 5 7.32 -13.56 -3.92
C TYR A 5 7.92 -12.57 -2.92
N SER A 6 7.86 -12.90 -1.62
CA SER A 6 8.41 -12.05 -0.56
C SER A 6 9.44 -12.79 0.28
N ASN A 7 10.71 -12.52 -0.02
CA ASN A 7 11.85 -13.05 0.73
C ASN A 7 11.81 -12.60 2.20
N ASN A 8 12.39 -13.41 3.08
CA ASN A 8 12.50 -13.07 4.51
C ASN A 8 13.60 -12.02 4.75
N LYS A 9 13.34 -10.79 4.31
CA LYS A 9 14.22 -9.63 4.50
C LYS A 9 13.79 -8.81 5.72
N ASN A 10 14.61 -7.83 6.09
CA ASN A 10 14.24 -6.82 7.08
C ASN A 10 13.22 -5.84 6.46
N PHE A 11 12.13 -5.57 7.16
CA PHE A 11 11.05 -4.65 6.78
C PHE A 11 10.81 -3.55 7.83
N GLU A 12 11.76 -3.33 8.74
CA GLU A 12 11.62 -2.38 9.85
C GLU A 12 11.40 -0.94 9.39
N ASP A 13 11.94 -0.54 8.24
CA ASP A 13 11.72 0.80 7.68
C ASP A 13 10.25 1.04 7.30
N PHE A 14 9.51 -0.04 7.01
CA PHE A 14 8.07 0.01 6.76
C PHE A 14 7.22 -0.13 8.03
N ALA A 15 7.83 -0.30 9.21
CA ALA A 15 7.08 -0.45 10.44
C ALA A 15 6.28 0.83 10.76
N SER A 16 5.01 0.64 11.09
CA SER A 16 4.13 1.72 11.53
C SER A 16 4.69 2.46 12.75
N GLY A 17 4.62 3.79 12.71
CA GLY A 17 5.15 4.68 13.75
C GLY A 17 6.63 5.05 13.58
N ARG A 18 7.30 4.54 12.53
CA ARG A 18 8.62 5.03 12.10
C ARG A 18 8.49 6.03 10.97
N VAL A 19 8.42 5.54 9.73
CA VAL A 19 8.26 6.37 8.52
C VAL A 19 6.79 6.49 8.14
N ILE A 20 6.03 5.39 8.24
CA ILE A 20 4.61 5.35 7.94
C ILE A 20 3.80 5.65 9.21
N TYR A 21 2.81 6.55 9.14
CA TYR A 21 2.02 6.94 10.31
C TYR A 21 1.33 5.75 11.00
N ASN A 22 1.25 5.85 12.33
CA ASN A 22 0.40 5.01 13.15
C ASN A 22 -0.86 5.79 13.53
N TYR A 23 -2.03 5.22 13.29
CA TYR A 23 -3.29 5.81 13.70
C TYR A 23 -4.02 4.88 14.67
N LYS A 24 -4.42 5.42 15.81
CA LYS A 24 -5.30 4.71 16.74
C LYS A 24 -6.59 4.27 16.04
N GLY A 25 -6.95 3.00 16.19
CA GLY A 25 -8.14 2.41 15.59
C GLY A 25 -7.99 1.98 14.12
N ILE A 26 -6.78 2.06 13.55
CA ILE A 26 -6.47 1.54 12.22
C ILE A 26 -5.40 0.45 12.37
N THR A 27 -5.69 -0.75 11.89
CA THR A 27 -4.77 -1.89 11.95
C THR A 27 -3.71 -1.81 10.87
N ASN A 28 -2.48 -2.16 11.25
CA ASN A 28 -1.38 -2.31 10.30
C ASN A 28 -1.44 -3.68 9.64
N PHE A 29 -0.89 -3.76 8.42
CA PHE A 29 -0.80 -5.01 7.67
C PHE A 29 0.67 -5.47 7.59
N PRO A 30 1.01 -6.76 7.75
CA PRO A 30 2.42 -7.17 7.65
C PRO A 30 3.00 -6.89 6.25
N ALA A 31 4.08 -6.09 6.17
CA ALA A 31 4.68 -5.66 4.90
C ALA A 31 5.07 -6.85 4.01
N ARG A 32 5.67 -7.88 4.62
CA ARG A 32 6.05 -9.11 3.93
C ARG A 32 4.86 -9.81 3.29
N LEU A 33 3.72 -9.86 3.98
CA LEU A 33 2.48 -10.46 3.48
C LEU A 33 1.85 -9.62 2.37
N ALA A 34 1.89 -8.28 2.49
CA ALA A 34 1.40 -7.39 1.43
C ALA A 34 2.14 -7.67 0.12
N GLN A 35 3.47 -7.74 0.17
CA GLN A 35 4.28 -8.04 -1.01
C GLN A 35 4.02 -9.44 -1.58
N GLU A 36 3.80 -10.43 -0.72
CA GLU A 36 3.48 -11.78 -1.16
C GLU A 36 2.16 -11.84 -1.92
N ILE A 37 1.13 -11.16 -1.40
CA ILE A 37 -0.18 -11.07 -2.05
C ILE A 37 -0.05 -10.35 -3.38
N PHE A 38 0.65 -9.21 -3.42
CA PHE A 38 0.89 -8.47 -4.66
C PHE A 38 1.59 -9.32 -5.72
N GLY A 39 2.67 -10.02 -5.36
CA GLY A 39 3.40 -10.88 -6.29
C GLY A 39 2.54 -12.01 -6.87
N ARG A 40 1.64 -12.60 -6.06
CA ARG A 40 0.67 -13.59 -6.54
C ARG A 40 -0.35 -12.97 -7.50
N CYS A 41 -0.89 -11.80 -7.18
CA CYS A 41 -1.79 -11.10 -8.10
C CYS A 41 -1.10 -10.76 -9.42
N LEU A 42 0.16 -10.30 -9.35
CA LEU A 42 0.97 -9.98 -10.51
C LEU A 42 1.27 -11.22 -11.37
N GLU A 43 1.48 -12.40 -10.77
CA GLU A 43 1.64 -13.68 -11.48
C GLU A 43 0.45 -13.96 -12.40
N TYR A 44 -0.78 -13.77 -11.91
CA TYR A 44 -2.01 -14.00 -12.66
C TYR A 44 -2.41 -12.85 -13.60
N SER A 45 -1.78 -11.68 -13.48
CA SER A 45 -2.05 -10.54 -14.35
C SER A 45 -1.42 -10.74 -15.74
N ASN A 46 -2.13 -10.37 -16.81
CA ASN A 46 -1.57 -10.33 -18.17
C ASN A 46 -0.53 -9.21 -18.34
N LYS A 47 -0.58 -8.19 -17.47
CA LYS A 47 0.36 -7.08 -17.43
C LYS A 47 1.36 -7.29 -16.30
N LYS A 48 2.64 -7.00 -16.52
CA LYS A 48 3.72 -7.19 -15.53
C LYS A 48 4.37 -5.88 -15.06
N ASN A 49 4.04 -4.77 -15.70
CA ASN A 49 4.52 -3.42 -15.45
C ASN A 49 3.37 -2.44 -15.66
N ASP A 50 3.56 -1.17 -15.30
CA ASP A 50 2.53 -0.14 -15.44
C ASP A 50 1.20 -0.60 -14.80
N ILE A 51 1.30 -1.17 -13.61
CA ILE A 51 0.19 -1.77 -12.87
C ILE A 51 -0.54 -0.69 -12.10
N GLY A 52 -1.88 -0.64 -12.25
CA GLY A 52 -2.75 0.11 -11.36
C GLY A 52 -3.18 -0.74 -10.17
N ILE A 53 -3.03 -0.21 -8.95
CA ILE A 53 -3.54 -0.83 -7.73
C ILE A 53 -4.77 -0.08 -7.24
N TYR A 54 -5.82 -0.82 -6.88
CA TYR A 54 -6.99 -0.27 -6.20
C TYR A 54 -7.25 -0.97 -4.88
N ASP A 55 -7.28 -0.21 -3.78
CA ASP A 55 -7.78 -0.67 -2.48
C ASP A 55 -9.11 0.00 -2.16
N CYS A 56 -10.15 -0.84 -2.03
CA CYS A 56 -11.51 -0.40 -1.78
C CYS A 56 -11.85 -0.04 -0.33
N CYS A 57 -10.97 -0.41 0.59
CA CYS A 57 -11.09 -0.21 2.03
C CYS A 57 -9.72 0.20 2.57
N CYS A 58 -9.17 1.30 2.03
CA CYS A 58 -7.76 1.65 2.19
C CYS A 58 -7.36 2.00 3.62
N GLY A 59 -8.31 2.24 4.53
CA GLY A 59 -8.03 2.59 5.91
C GLY A 59 -7.12 3.81 5.97
N GLY A 60 -6.03 3.70 6.74
CA GLY A 60 -5.00 4.75 6.84
C GLY A 60 -3.98 4.78 5.70
N GLY A 61 -4.19 4.04 4.62
CA GLY A 61 -3.31 4.00 3.44
C GLY A 61 -2.00 3.23 3.64
N TYR A 62 -1.84 2.52 4.75
CA TYR A 62 -0.60 1.86 5.14
C TYR A 62 -0.14 0.80 4.11
N MET A 63 -1.05 -0.11 3.71
CA MET A 63 -0.72 -1.17 2.75
C MET A 63 -0.38 -0.60 1.36
N LEU A 64 -1.18 0.36 0.88
CA LEU A 64 -0.93 1.06 -0.38
C LEU A 64 0.43 1.75 -0.40
N THR A 65 0.80 2.40 0.71
CA THR A 65 2.10 3.07 0.86
C THR A 65 3.25 2.06 0.78
N ILE A 66 3.15 0.91 1.46
CA ILE A 66 4.17 -0.15 1.37
C ILE A 66 4.33 -0.66 -0.06
N LEU A 67 3.22 -1.00 -0.71
CA LEU A 67 3.25 -1.56 -2.06
C LEU A 67 3.85 -0.57 -3.05
N GLY A 68 3.51 0.72 -2.94
CA GLY A 68 4.09 1.78 -3.76
C GLY A 68 5.61 1.88 -3.59
N PHE A 69 6.12 1.76 -2.37
CA PHE A 69 7.57 1.88 -2.13
C PHE A 69 8.32 0.66 -2.66
N MET A 70 7.76 -0.52 -2.42
CA MET A 70 8.41 -1.78 -2.74
C MET A 70 8.38 -2.12 -4.24
N ASN A 71 7.47 -1.51 -5.01
CA ASN A 71 7.24 -1.86 -6.42
C ASN A 71 7.09 -0.60 -7.29
N ALA A 72 7.81 0.47 -6.97
CA ALA A 72 7.74 1.75 -7.67
C ALA A 72 8.10 1.68 -9.16
N ASP A 73 8.88 0.66 -9.56
CA ASP A 73 9.25 0.36 -10.95
C ASP A 73 8.16 -0.40 -11.71
N ILE A 74 7.20 -1.00 -11.00
CA ILE A 74 6.13 -1.83 -11.57
C ILE A 74 4.78 -1.10 -11.54
N ILE A 75 4.51 -0.35 -10.47
CA ILE A 75 3.22 0.32 -10.23
C ILE A 75 3.25 1.71 -10.86
N SER A 76 2.26 2.00 -11.70
CA SER A 76 2.09 3.32 -12.32
C SER A 76 0.99 4.15 -11.69
N GLU A 77 0.02 3.53 -11.03
CA GLU A 77 -1.07 4.24 -10.39
C GLU A 77 -1.48 3.53 -9.10
N ILE A 78 -1.73 4.30 -8.06
CA ILE A 78 -2.33 3.80 -6.82
C ILE A 78 -3.62 4.56 -6.58
N THR A 79 -4.68 3.80 -6.29
CA THR A 79 -5.98 4.34 -6.00
C THR A 79 -6.50 3.74 -4.70
N GLY A 80 -7.06 4.59 -3.85
CA GLY A 80 -7.60 4.19 -2.55
C GLY A 80 -8.99 4.75 -2.33
N SER A 81 -9.83 3.99 -1.65
CA SER A 81 -11.11 4.50 -1.19
C SER A 81 -11.52 3.87 0.12
N ASP A 82 -12.34 4.59 0.88
CA ASP A 82 -12.91 4.09 2.12
C ASP A 82 -14.25 4.79 2.38
N ILE A 83 -15.18 4.09 3.03
CA ILE A 83 -16.47 4.67 3.45
C ILE A 83 -16.29 5.66 4.60
N ASN A 84 -15.24 5.49 5.41
CA ASN A 84 -14.95 6.39 6.50
C ASN A 84 -14.12 7.61 6.01
N PRO A 85 -14.67 8.83 6.04
CA PRO A 85 -13.95 10.03 5.57
C PRO A 85 -12.68 10.33 6.39
N ASP A 86 -12.64 9.95 7.66
CA ASP A 86 -11.44 10.10 8.50
C ASP A 86 -10.33 9.17 8.02
N ALA A 87 -10.67 7.96 7.57
CA ALA A 87 -9.71 7.01 7.02
C ALA A 87 -9.10 7.57 5.73
N VAL A 88 -9.94 8.08 4.82
CA VAL A 88 -9.49 8.75 3.58
C VAL A 88 -8.55 9.92 3.87
N THR A 89 -8.87 10.75 4.86
CA THR A 89 -8.03 11.88 5.27
C THR A 89 -6.66 11.40 5.77
N LYS A 90 -6.65 10.39 6.65
CA LYS A 90 -5.42 9.79 7.17
C LYS A 90 -4.58 9.14 6.07
N ALA A 91 -5.21 8.43 5.13
CA ALA A 91 -4.53 7.85 3.97
C ALA A 91 -3.85 8.92 3.11
N LYS A 92 -4.54 10.04 2.84
CA LYS A 92 -3.96 11.18 2.13
C LYS A 92 -2.77 11.77 2.88
N THR A 93 -2.87 11.94 4.20
CA THR A 93 -1.76 12.45 5.02
C THR A 93 -0.55 11.52 4.97
N THR A 94 -0.74 10.21 5.15
CA THR A 94 0.33 9.21 5.03
C THR A 94 1.00 9.27 3.68
N TRP A 95 0.20 9.29 2.62
CA TRP A 95 0.72 9.30 1.27
C TRP A 95 1.55 10.54 0.98
N ASN A 96 1.01 11.73 1.24
CA ASN A 96 1.67 13.00 0.96
C ASN A 96 3.01 13.11 1.69
N TYR A 97 3.09 12.57 2.91
CA TYR A 97 4.32 12.54 3.69
C TYR A 97 5.35 11.57 3.13
N CYS A 98 4.91 10.37 2.72
CA CYS A 98 5.82 9.28 2.35
C CYS A 98 6.28 9.35 0.89
N MET A 99 5.37 9.66 -0.04
CA MET A 99 5.59 9.41 -1.48
C MET A 99 5.86 10.67 -2.28
N GLN A 100 5.25 11.81 -1.92
CA GLN A 100 5.41 13.08 -2.66
C GLN A 100 5.22 12.94 -4.19
N THR A 101 4.32 12.05 -4.65
CA THR A 101 4.04 11.84 -6.08
C THR A 101 2.56 12.10 -6.42
N ASP A 102 2.33 12.53 -7.66
CA ASP A 102 1.00 12.77 -8.24
C ASP A 102 0.31 11.48 -8.76
N LEU A 103 0.86 10.30 -8.49
CA LEU A 103 0.34 9.01 -8.98
C LEU A 103 -0.92 8.52 -8.22
N ILE A 104 -1.58 9.41 -7.45
CA ILE A 104 -2.59 8.99 -6.49
C ILE A 104 -3.94 9.68 -6.58
N ASN A 105 -4.97 8.84 -6.49
CA ASN A 105 -6.35 9.25 -6.31
C ASN A 105 -6.92 8.53 -5.08
N VAL A 106 -7.17 9.27 -3.99
CA VAL A 106 -7.89 8.74 -2.81
C VAL A 106 -9.18 9.52 -2.59
N TRP A 107 -10.31 8.83 -2.51
CA TRP A 107 -11.62 9.45 -2.30
C TRP A 107 -12.53 8.64 -1.36
N ASN A 108 -13.54 9.32 -0.81
CA ASN A 108 -14.58 8.70 -0.01
C ASN A 108 -15.71 8.21 -0.93
N ARG A 109 -16.20 6.98 -0.72
CA ARG A 109 -17.30 6.40 -1.51
C ARG A 109 -18.65 6.62 -0.86
#